data_AF-A0A5K1B1Z5-F1
#
_entry.id   AF-A0A5K1B1Z5-F1
#
_cell.length_a   1.000
_cell.length_b   1.000
_cell.length_c   1.000
_cell.angle_alpha   90.00
_cell.angle_beta   90.00
_cell.angle_gamma   90.00
#
_symmetry.space_group_name_H-M   'P 1'
#
loop_
_entity.id
_entity.type
_entity.pdbx_description
1 polymer ?
#
loop_
_entity_poly.entity_id
_entity_poly.type
_entity_poly.pdbx_seq_one_letter_code
_entity_poly.pdbx_strand_id
1 'polypeptide(L)' 'GADTLAVDGDGKSPLQLGMDAGTINEEELFILLSDMMNR' A
#
# COMPACT_ATOMS: atom_id res chain seq x y z
N GLY A 1 -7.67 4.79 12.61
CA GLY A 1 -6.58 4.11 11.89
C GLY A 1 -6.32 4.85 10.59
N ALA A 2 -5.22 4.55 9.89
CA ALA A 2 -4.97 5.08 8.56
C ALA A 2 -5.89 4.43 7.52
N ASP A 3 -6.34 5.19 6.53
CA ASP A 3 -7.11 4.69 5.39
C ASP A 3 -6.15 4.27 4.27
N THR A 4 -6.11 2.96 3.98
CA THR A 4 -5.22 2.39 2.97
C THR A 4 -5.76 2.49 1.55
N LEU A 5 -7.03 2.90 1.39
CA LEU A 5 -7.69 3.05 0.09
C LEU A 5 -7.75 4.51 -0.38
N ALA A 6 -7.30 5.45 0.46
CA ALA A 6 -7.16 6.84 0.06
C ALA A 6 -6.25 6.95 -1.18
N VAL A 7 -6.52 7.94 -2.03
CA VAL A 7 -5.73 8.22 -3.23
C VAL A 7 -5.30 9.69 -3.23
N ASP A 8 -4.13 9.96 -3.82
CA ASP A 8 -3.66 11.32 -4.05
C ASP A 8 -4.31 11.98 -5.28
N GLY A 9 -3.84 13.18 -5.66
CA GLY A 9 -4.36 13.91 -6.81
C GLY A 9 -4.11 13.23 -8.17
N ASP A 10 -3.16 12.30 -8.24
CA ASP A 10 -2.85 11.51 -9.42
C ASP A 10 -3.56 10.14 -9.40
N GLY A 11 -4.35 9.86 -8.36
CA GLY A 11 -5.06 8.60 -8.16
C GLY A 11 -4.19 7.49 -7.57
N LYS A 12 -3.00 7.80 -7.04
CA LYS A 12 -2.12 6.80 -6.45
C LYS A 12 -2.49 6.54 -4.99
N SER A 13 -2.57 5.27 -4.62
CA SER A 13 -2.76 4.86 -3.23
C SER A 13 -1.44 4.91 -2.45
N PRO A 14 -1.48 4.94 -1.10
CA PRO A 14 -0.30 4.82 -0.25
C PRO A 14 0.59 3.61 -0.61
N LEU A 15 -0.02 2.49 -1.01
CA LEU A 15 0.73 1.30 -1.43
C LEU A 15 1.51 1.54 -2.71
N GLN A 16 0.86 2.13 -3.72
CA GLN A 16 1.49 2.44 -5.00
C GLN A 16 2.65 3.44 -4.82
N LEU A 17 2.45 4.46 -3.98
CA LEU A 17 3.50 5.43 -3.65
C LEU A 17 4.70 4.77 -2.95
N GLY A 18 4.45 3.84 -2.03
CA GLY A 18 5.52 3.13 -1.32
C GLY A 18 6.30 2.17 -2.22
N MET A 19 5.65 1.55 -3.21
CA MET A 19 6.30 0.74 -4.24
C MET A 19 7.15 1.60 -5.19
N ASP A 20 6.61 2.72 -5.68
CA ASP A 20 7.29 3.64 -6.60
C ASP A 20 8.53 4.27 -5.96
N ALA A 21 8.47 4.59 -4.66
CA ALA A 21 9.58 5.18 -3.92
C ALA A 21 10.69 4.15 -3.58
N GLY A 22 10.49 2.86 -3.85
CA GLY A 22 11.39 1.79 -3.42
C GLY A 22 11.49 1.63 -1.91
N THR A 23 10.54 2.22 -1.18
CA THR A 23 10.47 2.20 0.29
C THR A 23 9.79 0.95 0.84
N ILE A 24 9.04 0.23 0.00
CA ILE A 24 8.39 -1.03 0.34
C ILE A 24 9.19 -2.17 -0.27
N ASN A 25 9.63 -3.10 0.58
CA ASN A 25 10.23 -4.36 0.12
C ASN A 25 9.14 -5.44 -0.11
N GLU A 26 9.52 -6.54 -0.78
CA GLU A 26 8.58 -7.64 -1.11
C GLU A 26 7.90 -8.25 0.12
N GLU A 27 8.57 -8.22 1.26
CA GLU A 27 8.09 -8.79 2.53
C GLU A 27 7.00 -7.90 3.15
N GLU A 28 7.19 -6.58 3.13
CA GLU A 28 6.21 -5.58 3.55
C GLU A 28 4.97 -5.58 2.64
N LEU A 29 5.16 -5.77 1.33
CA LEU A 29 4.07 -5.92 0.37
C LEU A 29 3.23 -7.17 0.67
N PHE A 30 3.88 -8.29 0.99
CA PHE A 30 3.20 -9.55 1.31
C PHE A 30 2.32 -9.42 2.56
N ILE A 31 2.81 -8.76 3.61
CA ILE A 31 2.05 -8.54 4.85
C ILE A 31 0.82 -7.67 4.58
N LEU A 32 0.99 -6.57 3.84
CA LEU A 32 -0.10 -5.64 3.50
C LEU A 32 -1.21 -6.32 2.69
N LEU A 33 -0.84 -7.10 1.67
CA LEU A 33 -1.80 -7.83 0.85
C LEU A 33 -2.48 -8.95 1.64
N SER A 34 -1.76 -9.60 2.55
CA SER A 34 -2.33 -10.65 3.41
C SER A 34 -3.34 -10.10 4.43
N ASP A 35 -3.15 -8.87 4.94
CA ASP A 35 -4.15 -8.20 5.80
C ASP A 35 -5.41 -7.81 5.02
N MET A 36 -5.26 -7.40 3.75
CA MET A 36 -6.39 -7.07 2.87
C MET A 36 -7.25 -8.28 2.48
N MET A 37 -6.65 -9.47 2.36
CA MET A 37 -7.37 -10.71 1.99
C MET A 37 -8.08 -11.40 3.16
N ASN A 38 -7.76 -11.04 4.40
CA ASN A 38 -8.35 -11.62 5.61
C ASN A 38 -9.46 -10.76 6.24
N ARG A 39 -9.97 -9.75 5.51
CA ARG A 39 -11.09 -8.89 5.94
C ARG A 39 -12.36 -9.19 5.17
#